data_AF-A0A560W5Y7-F1
#
_entry.id   AF-A0A560W5Y7-F1
#
_cell.length_a   1.000
_cell.length_b   1.000
_cell.length_c   1.000
_cell.angle_alpha   90.00
_cell.angle_beta   90.00
_cell.angle_gamma   90.00
#
_symmetry.space_group_name_H-M   'P 1'
#
loop_
_entity.id
_entity.type
_entity.pdbx_description
1 polymer ?
#
loop_
_entity_poly.entity_id
_entity_poly.type
_entity_poly.pdbx_seq_one_letter_code
_entity_poly.pdbx_strand_id
1 'polypeptide(L)' 'MAGRPSKGDRTLMAARIPNAAADRVRIEAAARGQSLSEYIAAVLCREVGLPDLAPAENPAKDGELPRQEEWELTG' A
#
# COMPACT_ATOMS: atom_id res chain seq x y z
N MET A 1 11.73 -17.43 -17.65
CA MET A 1 10.81 -16.96 -16.59
C MET A 1 11.49 -15.84 -15.83
N ALA A 2 11.34 -14.58 -16.27
CA ALA A 2 11.93 -13.44 -15.55
C ALA A 2 11.08 -13.16 -14.32
N GLY A 3 11.54 -13.62 -13.15
CA GLY A 3 10.94 -13.22 -11.88
C GLY A 3 11.07 -11.72 -11.72
N ARG A 4 9.96 -11.03 -11.43
CA ARG A 4 9.96 -9.62 -11.04
C ARG A 4 11.02 -9.44 -9.94
N PRO A 5 11.97 -8.48 -10.06
CA PRO A 5 12.97 -8.27 -9.02
C PRO A 5 12.27 -8.13 -7.67
N SER A 6 12.67 -8.97 -6.71
CA SER A 6 12.20 -8.83 -5.33
C SER A 6 12.48 -7.39 -4.91
N LYS A 7 11.49 -6.71 -4.31
CA LYS A 7 11.55 -5.27 -4.03
C LYS A 7 12.52 -4.92 -2.86
N GLY A 8 13.56 -5.71 -2.64
CA GLY A 8 14.51 -5.62 -1.52
C GLY A 8 14.01 -6.26 -0.23
N ASP A 9 14.85 -6.26 0.80
CA ASP A 9 14.52 -6.74 2.14
C ASP A 9 13.44 -5.86 2.78
N ARG A 10 12.31 -6.47 3.14
CA ARG A 10 11.16 -5.77 3.75
C ARG A 10 10.52 -6.63 4.83
N THR A 11 10.08 -5.99 5.90
CA THR A 11 9.33 -6.64 6.98
C THR A 11 7.83 -6.31 6.83
N LEU A 12 6.98 -7.33 6.93
CA LEU A 12 5.54 -7.12 7.04
C LEU A 12 5.20 -6.64 8.45
N MET A 13 4.54 -5.48 8.54
CA MET A 13 3.99 -4.96 9.79
C MET A 13 2.47 -4.92 9.68
N ALA A 14 1.77 -5.42 10.68
CA ALA A 14 0.31 -5.42 10.73
C ALA A 14 -0.18 -4.69 11.99
N ALA A 15 -1.15 -3.80 11.83
CA ALA A 15 -1.81 -3.07 12.90
C ALA A 15 -3.30 -2.91 12.60
N ARG A 16 -4.13 -2.91 13.65
CA ARG A 16 -5.55 -2.55 13.53
C ARG A 16 -5.69 -1.07 13.83
N ILE A 17 -6.28 -0.32 12.90
CA ILE A 17 -6.54 1.12 13.03
C ILE A 17 -8.04 1.39 12.96
N PRO A 18 -8.54 2.53 13.51
CA PRO A 18 -9.94 2.90 13.35
C PRO A 18 -10.35 2.99 11.87
N ASN A 19 -11.59 2.58 11.55
CA ASN A 19 -12.09 2.54 10.16
C ASN A 19 -11.98 3.90 9.46
N ALA A 20 -12.31 5.00 10.16
CA ALA A 20 -12.19 6.35 9.63
C ALA A 20 -10.76 6.70 9.18
N ALA A 21 -9.74 6.24 9.91
CA ALA A 21 -8.35 6.42 9.52
C ALA A 21 -8.01 5.57 8.30
N ALA A 22 -8.46 4.31 8.26
CA ALA A 22 -8.25 3.43 7.11
C ALA A 22 -8.85 4.01 5.82
N ASP A 23 -10.05 4.59 5.89
CA ASP A 23 -10.71 5.21 4.76
C ASP A 23 -9.95 6.44 4.26
N ARG A 24 -9.47 7.28 5.18
CA ARG A 24 -8.64 8.43 4.82
C ARG A 24 -7.35 8.02 4.12
N VAL A 25 -6.69 6.96 4.60
CA VAL A 25 -5.46 6.41 3.99
C VAL A 25 -5.75 5.88 2.58
N ARG A 26 -6.87 5.18 2.37
CA ARG A 26 -7.26 4.71 1.02
C ARG A 26 -7.50 5.86 0.04
N ILE A 27 -8.21 6.91 0.48
CA ILE A 27 -8.47 8.09 -0.33
C ILE A 27 -7.16 8.77 -0.74
N GLU A 28 -6.24 8.97 0.20
CA GLU A 28 -4.94 9.59 -0.08
C GLU A 28 -4.05 8.73 -0.99
N ALA A 29 -4.04 7.42 -0.80
CA ALA A 29 -3.31 6.50 -1.68
C ALA A 29 -3.84 6.60 -3.12
N ALA A 30 -5.16 6.56 -3.29
CA ALA A 30 -5.81 6.69 -4.59
C ALA A 30 -5.54 8.06 -5.23
N ALA A 31 -5.64 9.15 -4.47
CA ALA A 31 -5.35 10.51 -4.95
C ALA A 31 -3.91 10.68 -5.46
N ARG A 32 -2.98 9.84 -5.01
CA ARG A 32 -1.57 9.84 -5.43
C ARG A 32 -1.23 8.76 -6.46
N GLY A 33 -2.20 7.97 -6.93
CA GLY A 33 -1.96 6.85 -7.84
C GLY A 33 -1.09 5.74 -7.22
N GLN A 34 -1.07 5.63 -5.88
CA GLN A 34 -0.26 4.66 -5.14
C GLN A 34 -1.11 3.48 -4.66
N SER A 35 -0.52 2.29 -4.61
CA SER A 35 -1.15 1.20 -3.87
C SER A 35 -1.20 1.53 -2.37
N LEU A 36 -2.19 0.98 -1.66
CA LEU A 36 -2.35 1.21 -0.22
C LEU A 36 -1.06 0.90 0.56
N SER A 37 -0.40 -0.22 0.23
CA SER A 37 0.85 -0.61 0.88
C SER A 37 2.03 0.30 0.54
N GLU A 38 2.11 0.82 -0.68
CA GLU A 38 3.15 1.80 -1.06
C GLU A 38 2.95 3.13 -0.32
N TYR A 39 1.71 3.58 -0.21
CA TYR A 39 1.36 4.78 0.56
C TYR A 39 1.69 4.62 2.04
N ILE A 40 1.27 3.51 2.68
CA ILE A 40 1.53 3.24 4.09
C ILE A 40 3.03 3.19 4.36
N ALA A 41 3.79 2.49 3.52
CA ALA A 41 5.25 2.43 3.65
C ALA A 41 5.89 3.81 3.51
N ALA A 42 5.44 4.64 2.54
CA ALA A 42 5.97 5.99 2.36
C ALA A 42 5.72 6.88 3.59
N VAL A 43 4.50 6.84 4.15
CA VAL A 43 4.16 7.58 5.37
C VAL A 43 5.02 7.12 6.54
N LEU A 44 5.12 5.80 6.77
CA LEU A 44 5.89 5.25 7.89
C LEU A 44 7.38 5.61 7.77
N CYS A 45 8.00 5.41 6.61
CA CYS A 45 9.42 5.75 6.38
C CYS A 45 9.70 7.23 6.66
N ARG A 46 8.80 8.14 6.23
CA ARG A 46 8.93 9.58 6.51
C ARG A 46 8.81 9.87 8.01
N GLU A 47 7.82 9.30 8.68
CA GLU A 47 7.53 9.54 10.09
C GLU A 47 8.65 9.03 11.02
N VAL A 48 9.28 7.90 10.68
CA VAL A 48 10.39 7.34 11.47
C VAL A 48 11.76 7.94 11.12
N GLY A 49 11.82 8.98 10.28
CA GLY A 49 13.06 9.66 9.92
C GLY A 49 13.93 8.93 8.88
N LEU A 50 13.33 8.05 8.07
CA LEU A 50 13.99 7.30 6.98
C LEU A 50 13.35 7.60 5.60
N PRO A 51 13.22 8.88 5.18
CA PRO A 51 12.52 9.24 3.94
C PRO A 51 13.19 8.69 2.68
N ASP A 52 14.51 8.49 2.69
CA ASP A 52 15.27 7.95 1.56
C ASP A 52 14.94 6.48 1.25
N LEU A 53 14.34 5.78 2.21
CA LEU A 53 13.85 4.40 2.06
C LEU A 53 12.39 4.34 1.62
N ALA A 54 11.70 5.48 1.51
CA ALA A 54 10.31 5.51 1.08
C ALA A 54 10.18 5.03 -0.38
N PRO A 55 9.11 4.29 -0.72
CA PRO A 55 8.83 3.95 -2.11
C PRO A 55 8.73 5.23 -2.96
N ALA A 56 9.36 5.21 -4.14
CA ALA A 56 9.21 6.30 -5.10
C ALA A 56 7.73 6.48 -5.43
N GLU A 57 7.28 7.73 -5.44
CA GLU A 57 5.97 8.09 -5.97
C GLU A 57 5.97 7.73 -7.46
N ASN A 58 5.22 6.70 -7.83
CA ASN A 58 5.10 6.29 -9.22
C ASN A 58 3.75 6.80 -9.74
N PRO A 59 3.71 7.87 -10.55
CA PRO A 59 2.47 8.42 -11.07
C PRO A 59 1.79 7.51 -12.11
N ALA A 60 2.27 6.28 -12.34
CA ALA A 60 1.83 5.39 -13.42
C ALA A 60 1.41 3.99 -12.93
N LYS A 61 0.52 3.89 -11.94
CA LYS A 61 -0.17 2.62 -11.62
C LYS A 61 -1.69 2.78 -11.52
N ASP A 62 -2.28 3.24 -12.61
CA ASP A 62 -3.66 2.88 -12.92
C ASP A 62 -3.70 1.37 -13.22
N GLY A 63 -4.37 0.58 -12.39
CA GLY A 63 -4.91 -0.71 -12.84
C GLY A 63 -4.33 -2.01 -12.28
N GLU A 64 -4.26 -2.19 -10.95
CA GLU A 64 -4.28 -3.55 -10.40
C GLU A 64 -5.11 -3.60 -9.10
N LEU A 65 -6.44 -3.68 -9.25
CA LEU A 65 -7.34 -4.13 -8.18
C LEU A 65 -7.18 -5.65 -8.04
N PRO A 66 -6.71 -6.19 -6.89
CA PRO A 66 -6.83 -7.62 -6.65
C PRO A 66 -8.31 -7.99 -6.47
N ARG A 67 -8.71 -9.05 -7.20
CA ARG A 67 -10.04 -9.65 -7.32
C ARG A 67 -10.85 -9.67 -6.01
N GLN A 68 -12.11 -9.27 -6.11
CA GLN A 68 -13.17 -9.48 -5.12
C GLN A 68 -13.62 -10.95 -5.10
N GLU A 69 -12.78 -11.87 -4.65
CA GLU A 69 -13.20 -13.26 -4.43
C GLU A 69 -12.94 -13.59 -2.95
N GLU A 70 -14.01 -13.68 -2.14
CA GLU A 70 -14.22 -14.66 -1.03
C GLU A 70 -15.19 -14.23 0.09
N TRP A 71 -15.95 -13.13 -0.01
CA TRP A 71 -16.79 -12.71 1.14
C TRP A 71 -18.30 -12.94 1.06
N GLU A 72 -18.88 -13.57 0.04
CA GLU A 72 -20.32 -13.90 0.07
C GLU A 72 -20.60 -15.34 -0.38
N LEU A 73 -20.16 -16.29 0.44
CA LEU A 73 -20.66 -17.66 0.48
C LEU A 73 -21.31 -17.95 1.85
N THR A 74 -21.96 -16.94 2.44
CA THR A 74 -22.78 -17.09 3.63
C THR A 74 -23.83 -15.98 3.68
N GLY A 75 -25.02 -16.28 3.16
CA GLY A 75 -26.20 -15.40 3.15
C GLY A 75 -27.26 -15.91 2.21
#